data_AF-A0AAW0AS12-F1
#
_entry.id   AF-A0AAW0AS12-F1
#
_cell.length_a   1.000
_cell.length_b   1.000
_cell.length_c   1.000
_cell.angle_alpha   90.00
_cell.angle_beta   90.00
_cell.angle_gamma   90.00
#
_symmetry.space_group_name_H-M   'P 1'
#
loop_
_entity.id
_entity.type
_entity.pdbx_description
1 polymer ?
#
loop_
_entity_poly.entity_id
_entity_poly.type
_entity_poly.pdbx_seq_one_letter_code
_entity_poly.pdbx_strand_id
1 'polypeptide(L)'
;MDNQWTSKRCKDRVAALQSSNSRLPHPNVSVRSTQASVDVTLGARCCGAYFRWNVGPIFKTYPFISIECAAFVSLPGSSCDACRTVDSAVAVVEKWAQQSFGKKSIDRLNHAQLEAKLSALSRQLKAEQIKKNNHWTSLKAARKREAAFTELFDLLSAHNVPGLPRLLFTAKNEGWGTQRTTQKSLLAIAGKYHARNYTEFDRDLAILMYELGGGATLYALNKAPVMLPSRFTIADERRTQNLRITVGDVKMTDILENIEILFRDAVVSETGPVLHTISQDEISGDGRLCYLEETDEIAGLCEHATSKLKTFKMGSDLTCIEEVVTAIRAGTVQREGFEIHDVVQDLVLGMSSSFVLNFMIFRRIS
;
A
#
# COMPACT_ATOMS: atom_id res chain seq x y z
N MET A 1 -23.14 -14.17 -6.81
CA MET A 1 -23.95 -12.95 -6.68
C MET A 1 -23.79 -12.11 -7.94
N ASP A 2 -24.71 -12.36 -8.86
CA ASP A 2 -25.34 -11.51 -9.88
C ASP A 2 -24.54 -10.49 -10.72
N ASN A 3 -24.27 -10.89 -11.97
CA ASN A 3 -23.98 -10.01 -13.11
C ASN A 3 -25.03 -10.22 -14.22
N GLN A 4 -26.32 -10.01 -13.92
CA GLN A 4 -27.43 -10.16 -14.89
C GLN A 4 -27.91 -8.84 -15.54
N TRP A 5 -27.21 -7.71 -15.35
CA TRP A 5 -27.80 -6.38 -15.64
C TRP A 5 -27.61 -5.79 -17.05
N THR A 6 -26.98 -6.47 -18.02
CA THR A 6 -26.63 -5.81 -19.31
C THR A 6 -27.33 -6.35 -20.56
N SER A 7 -28.10 -7.44 -20.49
CA SER A 7 -28.69 -8.09 -21.68
C SER A 7 -30.05 -7.53 -22.11
N LYS A 8 -30.86 -7.00 -21.18
CA LYS A 8 -32.27 -6.63 -21.45
C LYS A 8 -32.41 -5.33 -22.27
N ARG A 9 -31.55 -4.33 -22.05
CA ARG A 9 -31.62 -3.03 -22.74
C ARG A 9 -31.20 -3.05 -24.22
N CYS A 10 -30.50 -4.10 -24.67
CA CYS A 10 -30.03 -4.19 -26.05
C CYS A 10 -31.11 -4.79 -26.98
N LYS A 11 -31.93 -5.72 -26.48
CA LYS A 11 -33.00 -6.36 -27.27
C LYS A 11 -34.17 -5.40 -27.56
N ASP A 12 -34.52 -4.53 -26.63
CA ASP A 12 -35.65 -3.61 -26.80
C ASP A 12 -35.39 -2.48 -27.82
N ARG A 13 -34.11 -2.15 -28.12
CA ARG A 13 -33.74 -1.15 -29.14
C ARG A 13 -33.74 -1.69 -30.57
N VAL A 14 -33.61 -2.99 -30.77
CA VAL A 14 -33.60 -3.61 -32.11
C VAL A 14 -35.02 -3.82 -32.63
N ALA A 15 -35.98 -4.13 -31.75
CA ALA A 15 -37.39 -4.29 -32.11
C ALA A 15 -38.06 -2.95 -32.51
N ALA A 16 -37.62 -1.82 -31.97
CA ALA A 16 -38.19 -0.50 -32.27
C ALA A 16 -37.77 0.10 -33.63
N LEU A 17 -36.83 -0.53 -34.35
CA LEU A 17 -36.32 -0.03 -35.63
C LEU A 17 -36.96 -0.69 -36.87
N GLN A 18 -37.86 -1.66 -36.70
CA GLN A 18 -38.47 -2.40 -37.81
C GLN A 18 -39.89 -1.98 -38.19
N SER A 19 -40.54 -1.04 -37.49
CA SER A 19 -41.98 -0.77 -37.65
C SER A 19 -42.37 0.54 -38.34
N SER A 20 -41.48 1.21 -39.09
CA SER A 20 -41.85 2.48 -39.76
C SER A 20 -41.24 2.63 -41.16
N ASN A 21 -41.83 1.92 -42.13
CA ASN A 21 -41.53 2.12 -43.54
C ASN A 21 -42.83 2.27 -44.35
N SER A 22 -43.52 3.39 -44.15
CA SER A 22 -44.63 3.82 -45.01
C SER A 22 -44.08 4.67 -46.16
N ARG A 23 -44.23 4.19 -47.39
CA ARG A 23 -43.87 4.90 -48.63
C ARG A 23 -44.80 6.11 -48.84
N LEU A 24 -44.21 7.26 -49.16
CA LEU A 24 -44.90 8.46 -49.66
C LEU A 24 -44.54 8.68 -51.14
N PRO A 25 -45.39 9.38 -51.91
CA PRO A 25 -45.26 9.50 -53.36
C PRO A 25 -44.06 10.37 -53.76
N HIS A 26 -43.35 9.94 -54.80
CA HIS A 26 -42.33 10.73 -55.46
C HIS A 26 -43.00 11.79 -56.36
N PRO A 27 -42.74 13.10 -56.17
CA PRO A 27 -43.15 14.09 -57.15
C PRO A 27 -42.26 13.94 -58.40
N ASN A 28 -42.89 13.80 -59.57
CA ASN A 28 -42.20 13.87 -60.85
C ASN A 28 -41.72 15.31 -61.04
N VAL A 29 -40.44 15.56 -60.78
CA VAL A 29 -39.78 16.85 -61.00
C VAL A 29 -38.61 16.62 -61.95
N SER A 30 -38.62 17.26 -63.12
CA SER A 30 -37.50 17.21 -64.05
C SER A 30 -36.62 18.45 -63.87
N VAL A 31 -35.32 18.28 -63.60
CA VAL A 31 -34.36 19.37 -63.57
C VAL A 31 -33.85 19.60 -65.00
N ARG A 32 -34.24 20.73 -65.62
CA ARG A 32 -33.65 21.16 -66.90
C ARG A 32 -32.67 22.30 -66.65
N SER A 33 -31.41 22.09 -67.05
CA SER A 33 -30.40 23.15 -67.15
C SER A 33 -30.65 23.89 -68.46
N THR A 34 -31.12 25.14 -68.39
CA THR A 34 -31.28 26.01 -69.56
C THR A 34 -30.29 27.16 -69.49
N GLN A 35 -29.28 27.15 -70.36
CA GLN A 35 -28.58 28.37 -70.78
C GLN A 35 -29.51 29.11 -71.73
N ALA A 36 -29.97 30.30 -71.34
CA ALA A 36 -30.93 31.07 -72.12
C ALA A 36 -30.22 31.94 -73.17
N SER A 37 -30.44 31.65 -74.45
CA SER A 37 -30.34 32.63 -75.53
C SER A 37 -31.66 33.39 -75.65
N VAL A 38 -31.57 34.71 -75.79
CA VAL A 38 -32.72 35.64 -75.75
C VAL A 38 -33.28 35.78 -77.17
N ASP A 39 -34.49 35.26 -77.40
CA ASP A 39 -35.34 35.60 -78.55
C ASP A 39 -36.62 36.26 -78.06
N VAL A 40 -36.93 37.43 -78.63
CA VAL A 40 -37.99 38.35 -78.20
C VAL A 40 -39.32 37.95 -78.85
N THR A 41 -40.19 37.30 -78.08
CA THR A 41 -41.64 37.22 -78.35
C THR A 41 -42.40 37.59 -77.08
N LEU A 42 -43.48 38.37 -77.24
CA LEU A 42 -44.24 39.12 -76.23
C LEU A 42 -45.03 38.26 -75.20
N GLY A 43 -44.34 37.34 -74.51
CA GLY A 43 -44.84 36.66 -73.33
C GLY A 43 -43.72 36.48 -72.32
N ALA A 44 -43.90 36.93 -71.08
CA ALA A 44 -42.91 36.71 -70.04
C ALA A 44 -42.83 35.20 -69.75
N ARG A 45 -41.64 34.60 -69.85
CA ARG A 45 -41.47 33.18 -69.50
C ARG A 45 -41.74 32.99 -68.01
N CYS A 46 -42.47 31.93 -67.66
CA CYS A 46 -42.70 31.55 -66.27
C CYS A 46 -41.36 31.36 -65.57
N CYS A 47 -41.13 32.14 -64.53
CA CYS A 47 -39.86 32.13 -63.80
C CYS A 47 -39.66 30.83 -62.99
N GLY A 48 -40.73 30.09 -62.71
CA GLY A 48 -40.68 28.86 -61.91
C GLY A 48 -40.49 29.17 -60.41
N ALA A 49 -40.23 28.12 -59.63
CA ALA A 49 -39.78 28.23 -58.25
C ALA A 49 -38.24 28.31 -58.25
N TYR A 50 -37.65 29.17 -57.43
CA TYR A 50 -36.19 29.23 -57.31
C TYR A 50 -35.75 28.71 -55.95
N PHE A 51 -34.86 27.73 -55.97
CA PHE A 51 -34.12 27.37 -54.78
C PHE A 51 -32.77 28.07 -54.81
N ARG A 52 -32.52 28.91 -53.81
CA ARG A 52 -31.22 29.55 -53.64
C ARG A 52 -30.33 28.61 -52.83
N TRP A 53 -29.45 27.88 -53.51
CA TRP A 53 -28.49 27.01 -52.84
C TRP A 53 -27.19 27.77 -52.60
N ASN A 54 -26.83 27.95 -51.34
CA ASN A 54 -25.51 28.47 -50.96
C ASN A 54 -24.59 27.30 -50.62
N VAL A 55 -23.56 27.05 -51.44
CA VAL A 55 -22.48 26.11 -51.12
C VAL A 55 -21.21 26.94 -50.88
N GLY A 56 -20.93 27.28 -49.62
CA GLY A 56 -19.78 28.13 -49.29
C GLY A 56 -19.90 29.53 -49.92
N PRO A 57 -18.84 30.08 -50.56
CA PRO A 57 -18.86 31.42 -51.14
C PRO A 57 -19.61 31.52 -52.49
N ILE A 58 -20.09 30.39 -53.03
CA ILE A 58 -20.72 30.35 -54.35
C ILE A 58 -22.25 30.32 -54.20
N PHE A 59 -22.90 31.35 -54.75
CA PHE A 59 -24.35 31.42 -54.90
C PHE A 59 -24.75 30.72 -56.20
N LYS A 60 -25.51 29.62 -56.11
CA LYS A 60 -26.17 29.01 -57.27
C LYS A 60 -27.67 29.00 -57.06
N THR A 61 -28.39 29.62 -57.98
CA THR A 61 -29.85 29.53 -58.08
C THR A 61 -30.20 28.39 -59.03
N TYR A 62 -30.94 27.40 -58.52
CA TYR A 62 -31.46 26.32 -59.35
C TYR A 62 -32.94 26.59 -59.61
N PRO A 63 -33.34 26.79 -60.88
CA PRO A 63 -34.75 26.91 -61.22
C PRO A 63 -35.40 25.53 -61.15
N PHE A 64 -36.48 25.43 -60.37
CA PHE A 64 -37.37 24.28 -60.31
C PHE A 64 -38.65 24.64 -61.06
N ILE A 65 -38.92 23.91 -62.13
CA ILE A 65 -40.09 24.13 -62.98
C ILE A 65 -40.97 22.89 -62.85
N SER A 66 -42.26 23.09 -62.61
CA SER A 66 -43.24 21.99 -62.64
C SER A 66 -43.28 21.35 -64.04
N ILE A 67 -43.50 20.05 -64.13
CA ILE A 67 -43.71 19.38 -65.42
C ILE A 67 -44.95 19.96 -66.13
N GLU A 68 -45.91 20.43 -65.35
CA GLU A 68 -47.15 21.07 -65.80
C GLU A 68 -47.01 22.60 -65.93
N CYS A 69 -45.79 23.11 -66.06
CA CYS A 69 -45.55 24.54 -66.21
C CYS A 69 -46.18 25.07 -67.51
N ALA A 70 -46.97 26.13 -67.41
CA ALA A 70 -47.61 26.80 -68.56
C ALA A 70 -46.61 27.49 -69.51
N ALA A 71 -45.31 27.49 -69.19
CA ALA A 71 -44.18 28.12 -69.88
C ALA A 71 -44.22 29.66 -69.97
N PHE A 72 -45.41 30.27 -70.03
CA PHE A 72 -45.63 31.71 -70.12
C PHE A 72 -46.54 32.20 -69.00
N VAL A 73 -46.28 33.40 -68.51
CA VAL A 73 -47.08 34.10 -67.50
C VAL A 73 -47.43 35.49 -68.01
N SER A 74 -48.58 36.00 -67.58
CA SER A 74 -49.08 37.32 -67.95
C SER A 74 -48.31 38.47 -67.30
N LEU A 75 -47.62 38.22 -66.18
CA LEU A 75 -46.83 39.21 -65.46
C LEU A 75 -45.33 38.81 -65.41
N PRO A 76 -44.41 39.70 -65.79
CA PRO A 76 -42.98 39.44 -65.63
C PRO A 76 -42.63 39.20 -64.15
N GLY A 77 -41.94 38.10 -63.86
CA GLY A 77 -41.48 37.77 -62.50
C GLY A 77 -42.45 36.94 -61.65
N SER A 78 -43.63 36.58 -62.15
CA SER A 78 -44.53 35.65 -61.46
C SER A 78 -44.27 34.18 -61.86
N SER A 79 -44.59 33.26 -60.95
CA SER A 79 -44.69 31.83 -61.24
C SER A 79 -46.12 31.50 -61.64
N CYS A 80 -46.31 30.57 -62.60
CA CYS A 80 -47.64 30.02 -62.88
C CYS A 80 -48.12 29.20 -61.68
N ASP A 81 -49.44 28.98 -61.56
CA ASP A 81 -50.02 28.27 -60.40
C ASP A 81 -49.40 26.87 -60.19
N ALA A 82 -49.13 26.14 -61.28
CA ALA A 82 -48.44 24.85 -61.21
C ALA A 82 -47.03 24.97 -60.61
N CYS A 83 -46.26 26.00 -60.96
CA CYS A 83 -44.94 26.26 -60.37
C CYS A 83 -45.01 26.82 -58.94
N ARG A 84 -46.09 27.52 -58.59
CA ARG A 84 -46.33 28.01 -57.22
C ARG A 84 -46.53 26.88 -56.22
N THR A 85 -47.08 25.74 -56.65
CA THR A 85 -47.15 24.54 -55.79
C THR A 85 -45.76 23.97 -55.49
N VAL A 86 -44.80 24.13 -56.40
CA VAL A 86 -43.41 23.68 -56.23
C VAL A 86 -42.69 24.50 -55.16
N ASP A 87 -43.02 25.77 -54.97
CA ASP A 87 -42.44 26.61 -53.89
C ASP A 87 -42.62 25.97 -52.50
N SER A 88 -43.77 25.34 -52.24
CA SER A 88 -44.02 24.66 -50.97
C SER A 88 -43.13 23.43 -50.78
N ALA A 89 -42.88 22.65 -51.84
CA ALA A 89 -41.97 21.52 -51.81
C ALA A 89 -40.51 21.97 -51.66
N VAL A 90 -40.14 23.06 -52.33
CA VAL A 90 -38.81 23.70 -52.23
C VAL A 90 -38.54 24.21 -50.82
N ALA A 91 -39.52 24.84 -50.16
CA ALA A 91 -39.42 25.25 -48.76
C ALA A 91 -39.25 24.07 -47.79
N VAL A 92 -39.89 22.92 -48.07
CA VAL A 92 -39.70 21.67 -47.30
C VAL A 92 -38.27 21.16 -47.46
N VAL A 93 -37.73 21.15 -48.68
CA VAL A 93 -36.35 20.76 -48.96
C VAL A 93 -35.35 21.71 -48.27
N GLU A 94 -35.61 23.02 -48.30
CA GLU A 94 -34.79 24.02 -47.60
C GLU A 94 -34.77 23.77 -46.09
N LYS A 95 -35.95 23.61 -45.49
CA LYS A 95 -36.10 23.28 -44.07
C LYS A 95 -35.39 21.98 -43.72
N TRP A 96 -35.42 20.97 -44.61
CA TRP A 96 -34.71 19.72 -44.40
C TRP A 96 -33.18 19.86 -44.50
N ALA A 97 -32.70 20.71 -45.41
CA ALA A 97 -31.29 21.03 -45.56
C ALA A 97 -30.73 21.82 -44.36
N GLN A 98 -31.56 22.68 -43.74
CA GLN A 98 -31.18 23.46 -42.55
C GLN A 98 -31.26 22.67 -41.23
N GLN A 99 -32.12 21.66 -41.13
CA GLN A 99 -32.25 20.83 -39.92
C GLN A 99 -30.99 19.98 -39.67
N SER A 100 -30.58 19.89 -38.40
CA SER A 100 -29.48 19.02 -37.97
C SER A 100 -29.72 17.55 -38.35
N PHE A 101 -28.65 16.87 -38.76
CA PHE A 101 -28.70 15.54 -39.37
C PHE A 101 -29.00 14.38 -38.40
N GLY A 102 -29.17 14.68 -37.10
CA GLY A 102 -29.54 13.78 -35.98
C GLY A 102 -29.71 12.29 -36.32
N LYS A 103 -30.95 11.78 -36.24
CA LYS A 103 -31.30 10.37 -36.52
C LYS A 103 -31.81 10.14 -37.96
N LYS A 104 -31.56 11.06 -38.90
CA LYS A 104 -32.09 10.93 -40.27
C LYS A 104 -31.41 9.78 -41.03
N SER A 105 -32.17 9.10 -41.91
CA SER A 105 -31.63 8.11 -42.85
C SER A 105 -30.59 8.75 -43.76
N ILE A 106 -29.59 7.97 -44.18
CA ILE A 106 -28.49 8.41 -45.06
C ILE A 106 -29.04 8.97 -46.38
N ASP A 107 -30.10 8.36 -46.91
CA ASP A 107 -30.70 8.71 -48.21
C ASP A 107 -31.37 10.09 -48.23
N ARG A 108 -31.52 10.74 -47.06
CA ARG A 108 -32.17 12.05 -46.90
C ARG A 108 -31.21 13.16 -46.50
N LEU A 109 -29.91 12.89 -46.51
CA LEU A 109 -28.86 13.85 -46.14
C LEU A 109 -28.29 14.50 -47.40
N ASN A 110 -28.07 15.81 -47.38
CA ASN A 110 -27.31 16.47 -48.44
C ASN A 110 -25.80 16.17 -48.31
N HIS A 111 -25.01 16.49 -49.34
CA HIS A 111 -23.57 16.20 -49.35
C HIS A 111 -22.82 16.76 -48.12
N ALA A 112 -23.08 18.02 -47.74
CA ALA A 112 -22.44 18.65 -46.59
C ALA A 112 -22.81 17.95 -45.27
N GLN A 113 -24.07 17.53 -45.12
CA GLN A 113 -24.53 16.75 -43.97
C GLN A 113 -23.91 15.34 -43.95
N LEU A 114 -23.71 14.71 -45.11
CA LEU A 114 -23.03 13.42 -45.22
C LEU A 114 -21.56 13.52 -44.81
N GLU A 115 -20.85 14.54 -45.28
CA GLU A 115 -19.46 14.81 -44.91
C GLU A 115 -19.31 15.12 -43.41
N ALA A 116 -20.21 15.94 -42.86
CA ALA A 116 -20.27 16.22 -41.42
C ALA A 116 -20.54 14.93 -40.62
N LYS A 117 -21.48 14.08 -41.06
CA LYS A 117 -21.78 12.80 -40.41
C LYS A 117 -20.60 11.82 -40.52
N LEU A 118 -19.94 11.75 -41.67
CA LEU A 118 -18.77 10.90 -41.88
C LEU A 118 -17.60 11.33 -41.00
N SER A 119 -17.32 12.65 -40.92
CA SER A 119 -16.28 13.18 -40.04
C SER A 119 -16.61 12.93 -38.56
N ALA A 120 -17.87 13.05 -38.15
CA ALA A 120 -18.32 12.73 -36.79
C ALA A 120 -18.15 11.23 -36.47
N LEU A 121 -18.56 10.34 -37.38
CA LEU A 121 -18.36 8.89 -37.24
C LEU A 121 -16.87 8.52 -37.21
N SER A 122 -16.04 9.15 -38.03
CA SER A 122 -14.58 8.96 -38.01
C SER A 122 -13.97 9.39 -36.68
N ARG A 123 -14.40 10.52 -36.11
CA ARG A 123 -13.99 10.95 -34.76
C ARG A 123 -14.44 9.95 -33.69
N GLN A 124 -15.68 9.46 -33.76
CA GLN A 124 -16.19 8.45 -32.84
C GLN A 124 -15.39 7.15 -32.94
N LEU A 125 -15.11 6.67 -34.16
CA LEU A 125 -14.29 5.49 -34.39
C LEU A 125 -12.89 5.65 -33.77
N LYS A 126 -12.23 6.79 -34.00
CA LYS A 126 -10.92 7.08 -33.40
C LYS A 126 -10.99 7.13 -31.87
N ALA A 127 -12.03 7.74 -31.30
CA ALA A 127 -12.22 7.78 -29.85
C ALA A 127 -12.41 6.37 -29.26
N GLU A 128 -13.21 5.51 -29.90
CA GLU A 128 -13.37 4.12 -29.49
C GLU A 128 -12.10 3.29 -29.67
N GLN A 129 -11.30 3.56 -30.71
CA GLN A 129 -9.98 2.94 -30.89
C GLN A 129 -9.01 3.31 -29.76
N ILE A 130 -8.98 4.58 -29.34
CA ILE A 130 -8.16 5.03 -28.19
C ILE A 130 -8.61 4.31 -26.91
N LYS A 131 -9.92 4.25 -26.65
CA LYS A 131 -10.47 3.51 -25.49
C LYS A 131 -10.07 2.04 -25.52
N LYS A 132 -10.21 1.37 -26.67
CA LYS A 132 -9.78 -0.02 -26.87
C LYS A 132 -8.30 -0.21 -26.53
N ASN A 133 -7.42 0.67 -27.02
CA ASN A 133 -5.98 0.58 -26.74
C ASN A 133 -5.65 0.81 -25.26
N ASN A 134 -6.34 1.74 -24.60
CA ASN A 134 -6.21 1.95 -23.16
C ASN A 134 -6.63 0.71 -22.38
N HIS A 135 -7.78 0.09 -22.72
CA HIS A 135 -8.22 -1.16 -22.10
C HIS A 135 -7.22 -2.30 -22.30
N TRP A 136 -6.65 -2.44 -23.50
CA TRP A 136 -5.59 -3.44 -23.75
C TRP A 136 -4.35 -3.21 -22.92
N THR A 137 -3.93 -1.95 -22.76
CA THR A 137 -2.77 -1.58 -21.93
C THR A 137 -3.03 -1.90 -20.46
N SER A 138 -4.21 -1.53 -19.95
CA SER A 138 -4.64 -1.87 -18.59
C SER A 138 -4.71 -3.39 -18.36
N LEU A 139 -5.25 -4.15 -19.32
CA LEU A 139 -5.31 -5.61 -19.26
C LEU A 139 -3.92 -6.24 -19.25
N LYS A 140 -3.00 -5.75 -20.09
CA LYS A 140 -1.60 -6.21 -20.11
C LYS A 140 -0.91 -5.95 -18.77
N ALA A 141 -1.12 -4.78 -18.18
CA ALA A 141 -0.58 -4.44 -16.86
C ALA A 141 -1.21 -5.30 -15.74
N ALA A 142 -2.50 -5.62 -15.81
CA ALA A 142 -3.17 -6.52 -14.87
C ALA A 142 -2.59 -7.93 -14.95
N ARG A 143 -2.47 -8.51 -16.15
CA ARG A 143 -1.86 -9.84 -16.37
C ARG A 143 -0.41 -9.90 -15.89
N LYS A 144 0.37 -8.84 -16.08
CA LYS A 144 1.75 -8.77 -15.56
C LYS A 144 1.77 -8.82 -14.03
N ARG A 145 0.84 -8.13 -13.36
CA ARG A 145 0.73 -8.17 -11.90
C ARG A 145 0.27 -9.54 -11.40
N GLU A 146 -0.73 -10.12 -12.05
CA GLU A 146 -1.19 -11.49 -11.78
C GLU A 146 -0.04 -12.50 -11.85
N ALA A 147 0.71 -12.50 -12.97
CA ALA A 147 1.87 -13.39 -13.13
C ALA A 147 2.92 -13.20 -12.02
N ALA A 148 3.21 -11.96 -11.61
CA ALA A 148 4.15 -11.68 -10.53
C ALA A 148 3.64 -12.13 -9.15
N PHE A 149 2.32 -12.11 -8.92
CA PHE A 149 1.73 -12.67 -7.71
C PHE A 149 1.79 -14.19 -7.72
N THR A 150 1.44 -14.83 -8.84
CA THR A 150 1.55 -16.28 -9.01
C THR A 150 2.98 -16.75 -8.75
N GLU A 151 3.98 -16.10 -9.35
CA GLU A 151 5.40 -16.41 -9.10
C GLU A 151 5.78 -16.28 -7.62
N LEU A 152 5.29 -15.24 -6.93
CA LEU A 152 5.53 -15.08 -5.49
C LEU A 152 4.89 -16.22 -4.70
N PHE A 153 3.64 -16.60 -4.96
CA PHE A 153 2.97 -17.69 -4.25
C PHE A 153 3.59 -19.06 -4.55
N ASP A 154 4.02 -19.29 -5.79
CA ASP A 154 4.75 -20.50 -6.17
C ASP A 154 6.07 -20.58 -5.40
N LEU A 155 6.80 -19.46 -5.28
CA LEU A 155 8.02 -19.40 -4.46
C LEU A 155 7.75 -19.68 -2.98
N LEU A 156 6.71 -19.04 -2.41
CA LEU A 156 6.35 -19.19 -0.99
C LEU A 156 5.82 -20.58 -0.65
N SER A 157 5.21 -21.27 -1.61
CA SER A 157 4.72 -22.64 -1.43
C SER A 157 5.82 -23.69 -1.64
N ALA A 158 6.79 -23.43 -2.53
CA ALA A 158 7.89 -24.35 -2.81
C ALA A 158 9.01 -24.29 -1.76
N HIS A 159 9.17 -23.18 -1.04
CA HIS A 159 10.30 -22.98 -0.13
C HIS A 159 9.87 -22.48 1.25
N ASN A 160 10.51 -23.01 2.30
CA ASN A 160 10.36 -22.47 3.64
C ASN A 160 11.19 -21.18 3.79
N VAL A 161 10.56 -20.02 3.63
CA VAL A 161 11.22 -18.71 3.72
C VAL A 161 11.46 -18.33 5.19
N PRO A 162 12.72 -18.21 5.64
CA PRO A 162 13.01 -17.84 7.03
C PRO A 162 12.44 -16.48 7.40
N GLY A 163 11.73 -16.39 8.53
CA GLY A 163 11.13 -15.15 9.00
C GLY A 163 10.06 -14.55 8.05
N LEU A 164 9.36 -15.39 7.26
CA LEU A 164 8.35 -14.94 6.30
C LEU A 164 7.33 -13.92 6.86
N PRO A 165 6.73 -14.13 8.07
CA PRO A 165 5.77 -13.16 8.61
C PRO A 165 6.37 -11.76 8.75
N ARG A 166 7.63 -11.65 9.21
CA ARG A 166 8.34 -10.38 9.36
C ARG A 166 8.68 -9.77 8.00
N LEU A 167 9.10 -10.58 7.04
CA LEU A 167 9.39 -10.11 5.68
C LEU A 167 8.15 -9.48 5.05
N LEU A 168 6.98 -10.12 5.17
CA LEU A 168 5.71 -9.58 4.67
C LEU A 168 5.28 -8.32 5.41
N PHE A 169 5.50 -8.24 6.73
CA PHE A 169 5.26 -7.04 7.51
C PHE A 169 6.15 -5.87 7.07
N THR A 170 7.45 -6.10 6.88
CA THR A 170 8.38 -5.11 6.31
C THR A 170 7.95 -4.68 4.91
N ALA A 171 7.57 -5.63 4.06
CA ALA A 171 7.10 -5.35 2.71
C ALA A 171 5.85 -4.44 2.70
N LYS A 172 4.92 -4.67 3.63
CA LYS A 172 3.74 -3.83 3.82
C LYS A 172 4.10 -2.42 4.28
N ASN A 173 4.95 -2.29 5.30
CA ASN A 173 5.31 -1.00 5.88
C ASN A 173 6.16 -0.13 4.94
N GLU A 174 7.05 -0.76 4.16
CA GLU A 174 7.90 -0.07 3.18
C GLU A 174 7.25 0.07 1.78
N GLY A 175 6.04 -0.44 1.59
CA GLY A 175 5.33 -0.38 0.29
C GLY A 175 6.04 -1.14 -0.84
N TRP A 176 6.61 -2.31 -0.54
CA TRP A 176 7.27 -3.13 -1.56
C TRP A 176 6.28 -3.69 -2.58
N GLY A 177 6.61 -3.53 -3.86
CA GLY A 177 5.91 -4.24 -4.93
C GLY A 177 6.24 -5.73 -4.93
N THR A 178 5.41 -6.54 -5.59
CA THR A 178 5.54 -8.01 -5.65
C THR A 178 6.93 -8.48 -6.06
N GLN A 179 7.51 -7.89 -7.11
CA GLN A 179 8.85 -8.25 -7.58
C GLN A 179 9.95 -8.03 -6.53
N ARG A 180 9.89 -6.93 -5.77
CA ARG A 180 10.85 -6.66 -4.70
C ARG A 180 10.67 -7.64 -3.54
N THR A 181 9.42 -7.98 -3.20
CA THR A 181 9.11 -9.00 -2.20
C THR A 181 9.63 -10.38 -2.62
N THR A 182 9.45 -10.78 -3.88
CA THR A 182 10.02 -12.02 -4.44
C THR A 182 11.55 -12.01 -4.36
N GLN A 183 12.20 -10.93 -4.77
CA GLN A 183 13.66 -10.79 -4.70
C GLN A 183 14.17 -10.88 -3.25
N LYS A 184 13.51 -10.23 -2.30
CA LYS A 184 13.89 -10.29 -0.88
C LYS A 184 13.64 -11.66 -0.28
N SER A 185 12.60 -12.36 -0.70
CA SER A 185 12.31 -13.74 -0.30
C SER A 185 13.41 -14.69 -0.81
N LEU A 186 13.83 -14.55 -2.07
CA LEU A 186 14.97 -15.30 -2.61
C LEU A 186 16.28 -15.03 -1.85
N LEU A 187 16.55 -13.76 -1.50
CA LEU A 187 17.71 -13.41 -0.69
C LEU A 187 17.62 -13.98 0.73
N ALA A 188 16.43 -14.08 1.31
CA ALA A 188 16.21 -14.69 2.62
C ALA A 188 16.44 -16.21 2.58
N ILE A 189 15.93 -16.91 1.54
CA ILE A 189 16.20 -18.33 1.29
C ILE A 189 17.70 -18.58 1.16
N ALA A 190 18.42 -17.68 0.46
CA ALA A 190 19.87 -17.75 0.32
C ALA A 190 20.66 -17.35 1.58
N GLY A 191 19.99 -16.97 2.68
CA GLY A 191 20.62 -16.50 3.91
C GLY A 191 21.33 -15.14 3.78
N LYS A 192 21.08 -14.39 2.70
CA LYS A 192 21.70 -13.07 2.43
C LYS A 192 20.86 -11.91 2.96
N TYR A 193 19.60 -12.15 3.31
CA TYR A 193 18.70 -11.13 3.83
C TYR A 193 18.04 -11.63 5.13
N HIS A 194 18.05 -10.78 6.16
CA HIS A 194 17.47 -11.07 7.47
C HIS A 194 16.52 -9.91 7.85
N ALA A 195 15.22 -10.19 7.95
CA ALA A 195 14.24 -9.17 8.34
C ALA A 195 14.39 -8.86 9.84
N ARG A 196 14.64 -7.58 10.19
CA ARG A 196 14.95 -7.13 11.56
C ARG A 196 13.75 -6.61 12.35
N ASN A 197 12.55 -6.58 11.78
CA ASN A 197 11.36 -6.04 12.43
C ASN A 197 10.75 -7.10 13.36
N TYR A 198 11.41 -7.33 14.51
CA TYR A 198 10.96 -8.27 15.54
C TYR A 198 9.78 -7.70 16.32
N THR A 199 8.75 -8.51 16.49
CA THR A 199 7.62 -8.21 17.38
C THR A 199 8.06 -8.29 18.84
N GLU A 200 7.27 -7.72 19.75
CA GLU A 200 7.50 -7.86 21.20
C GLU A 200 7.55 -9.34 21.61
N PHE A 201 6.58 -10.13 21.14
CA PHE A 201 6.57 -11.59 21.34
C PHE A 201 7.85 -12.29 20.85
N ASP A 202 8.41 -11.91 19.70
CA ASP A 202 9.68 -12.50 19.21
C ASP A 202 10.84 -12.19 20.16
N ARG A 203 10.83 -11.00 20.78
CA ARG A 203 11.85 -10.55 21.74
C ARG A 203 11.69 -11.25 23.08
N ASP A 204 10.47 -11.32 23.62
CA ASP A 204 10.18 -12.05 24.86
C ASP A 204 10.55 -13.52 24.73
N LEU A 205 10.20 -14.15 23.59
CA LEU A 205 10.57 -15.53 23.31
C LEU A 205 12.09 -15.68 23.22
N ALA A 206 12.79 -14.74 22.59
CA ALA A 206 14.26 -14.77 22.52
C ALA A 206 14.91 -14.61 23.90
N ILE A 207 14.38 -13.73 24.75
CA ILE A 207 14.81 -13.56 26.14
C ILE A 207 14.59 -14.87 26.91
N LEU A 208 13.40 -15.44 26.85
CA LEU A 208 13.07 -16.71 27.50
C LEU A 208 14.01 -17.85 27.07
N MET A 209 14.26 -17.98 25.76
CA MET A 209 15.15 -19.01 25.24
C MET A 209 16.61 -18.78 25.64
N TYR A 210 17.03 -17.52 25.79
CA TYR A 210 18.34 -17.18 26.31
C TYR A 210 18.46 -17.52 27.80
N GLU A 211 17.46 -17.21 28.62
CA GLU A 211 17.52 -17.54 30.07
C GLU A 211 17.50 -19.06 30.31
N LEU A 212 16.71 -19.81 29.53
CA LEU A 212 16.62 -21.26 29.69
C LEU A 212 17.81 -22.03 29.10
N GLY A 213 18.32 -21.58 27.95
CA GLY A 213 19.30 -22.34 27.17
C GLY A 213 20.63 -21.62 26.90
N GLY A 214 20.80 -20.42 27.46
CA GLY A 214 21.97 -19.57 27.26
C GLY A 214 22.16 -19.03 25.84
N GLY A 215 23.33 -18.44 25.60
CA GLY A 215 23.67 -17.84 24.31
C GLY A 215 23.77 -18.85 23.16
N ALA A 216 24.12 -20.11 23.43
CA ALA A 216 24.21 -21.15 22.41
C ALA A 216 22.83 -21.52 21.85
N THR A 217 21.82 -21.66 22.72
CA THR A 217 20.44 -21.95 22.31
C THR A 217 19.87 -20.79 21.50
N LEU A 218 20.04 -19.56 21.98
CA LEU A 218 19.60 -18.38 21.23
C LEU A 218 20.29 -18.27 19.87
N TYR A 219 21.60 -18.55 19.79
CA TYR A 219 22.33 -18.56 18.54
C TYR A 219 21.77 -19.58 17.54
N ALA A 220 21.49 -20.81 18.01
CA ALA A 220 20.86 -21.84 17.18
C ALA A 220 19.48 -21.40 16.66
N LEU A 221 18.65 -20.80 17.52
CA LEU A 221 17.31 -20.30 17.15
C LEU A 221 17.34 -19.06 16.25
N ASN A 222 18.36 -18.21 16.37
CA ASN A 222 18.61 -17.11 15.45
C ASN A 222 18.93 -17.62 14.03
N LYS A 223 19.56 -18.79 13.92
CA LYS A 223 19.87 -19.46 12.64
C LYS A 223 18.78 -20.40 12.14
N ALA A 224 17.84 -20.78 13.01
CA ALA A 224 16.68 -21.57 12.64
C ALA A 224 15.70 -20.78 11.74
N PRO A 225 14.74 -21.43 11.07
CA PRO A 225 13.74 -20.76 10.23
C PRO A 225 12.91 -19.68 10.97
N VAL A 226 12.76 -19.82 12.28
CA VAL A 226 12.09 -18.85 13.16
C VAL A 226 12.87 -17.55 13.26
N MET A 227 14.20 -17.58 13.10
CA MET A 227 15.12 -16.44 13.14
C MET A 227 14.86 -15.49 14.31
N LEU A 228 14.99 -15.97 15.55
CA LEU A 228 14.82 -15.12 16.72
C LEU A 228 15.86 -13.98 16.76
N PRO A 229 15.56 -12.85 17.43
CA PRO A 229 16.53 -11.79 17.69
C PRO A 229 17.89 -12.29 18.20
N SER A 230 18.96 -11.57 17.86
CA SER A 230 20.30 -11.90 18.38
C SER A 230 20.46 -11.47 19.83
N ARG A 231 21.47 -12.00 20.54
CA ARG A 231 21.81 -11.58 21.91
C ARG A 231 21.97 -10.06 22.03
N PHE A 232 22.60 -9.41 21.05
CA PHE A 232 22.79 -7.96 21.04
C PHE A 232 21.47 -7.21 20.88
N THR A 233 20.51 -7.79 20.15
CA THR A 233 19.20 -7.16 19.91
C THR A 233 18.35 -7.15 21.17
N ILE A 234 18.41 -8.21 21.98
CA ILE A 234 17.66 -8.31 23.25
C ILE A 234 18.45 -7.80 24.46
N ALA A 235 19.69 -7.33 24.26
CA ALA A 235 20.59 -7.00 25.37
C ALA A 235 20.02 -5.89 26.27
N ASP A 236 19.45 -4.85 25.66
CA ASP A 236 18.89 -3.71 26.41
C ASP A 236 17.59 -4.10 27.12
N GLU A 237 16.75 -4.92 26.49
CA GLU A 237 15.50 -5.41 27.09
C GLU A 237 15.77 -6.36 28.26
N ARG A 238 16.82 -7.19 28.18
CA ARG A 238 17.25 -8.04 29.31
C ARG A 238 17.76 -7.23 30.50
N ARG A 239 18.34 -6.05 30.28
CA ARG A 239 18.85 -5.17 31.35
C ARG A 239 17.73 -4.46 32.13
N THR A 240 16.48 -4.54 31.68
CA THR A 240 15.37 -3.90 32.39
C THR A 240 15.09 -4.50 33.77
N GLN A 241 15.64 -5.69 34.04
CA GLN A 241 15.54 -6.41 35.32
C GLN A 241 16.86 -6.36 36.10
N ASN A 242 17.56 -5.22 36.10
CA ASN A 242 18.73 -5.03 36.96
C ASN A 242 18.29 -5.01 38.42
N LEU A 243 18.43 -6.14 39.10
CA LEU A 243 18.27 -6.21 40.55
C LEU A 243 19.39 -5.45 41.23
N ARG A 244 19.02 -4.61 42.18
CA ARG A 244 19.95 -3.90 43.04
C ARG A 244 20.60 -4.87 44.02
N ILE A 245 21.92 -4.89 44.04
CA ILE A 245 22.71 -5.66 44.99
C ILE A 245 22.93 -4.79 46.23
N THR A 246 22.59 -5.30 47.41
CA THR A 246 22.96 -4.65 48.66
C THR A 246 24.40 -5.00 49.02
N VAL A 247 25.21 -3.97 49.29
CA VAL A 247 26.57 -4.13 49.84
C VAL A 247 26.55 -3.83 51.34
N GLY A 248 27.01 -4.80 52.13
CA GLY A 248 27.03 -4.77 53.59
C GLY A 248 25.73 -5.28 54.21
N ASP A 249 25.22 -4.59 55.22
CA ASP A 249 23.97 -4.99 55.90
C ASP A 249 22.78 -4.91 54.93
N VAL A 250 21.90 -5.92 54.99
CA VAL A 250 20.70 -6.00 54.15
C VAL A 250 19.80 -4.78 54.38
N LYS A 251 19.51 -4.03 53.29
CA LYS A 251 18.69 -2.82 53.32
C LYS A 251 17.30 -3.14 52.82
N MET A 252 16.29 -2.80 53.63
CA MET A 252 14.88 -2.96 53.24
C MET A 252 14.53 -2.17 51.97
N THR A 253 15.19 -1.02 51.74
CA THR A 253 15.01 -0.22 50.52
C THR A 253 15.35 -1.00 49.26
N ASP A 254 16.46 -1.72 49.28
CA ASP A 254 16.95 -2.47 48.11
C ASP A 254 16.04 -3.69 47.86
N ILE A 255 15.54 -4.34 48.92
CA ILE A 255 14.54 -5.42 48.80
C ILE A 255 13.26 -4.90 48.16
N LEU A 256 12.73 -3.77 48.63
CA LEU A 256 11.49 -3.20 48.11
C LEU A 256 11.64 -2.75 46.64
N GLU A 257 12.77 -2.15 46.28
CA GLU A 257 13.09 -1.80 44.89
C GLU A 257 13.17 -3.04 44.00
N ASN A 258 13.80 -4.12 44.46
CA ASN A 258 13.88 -5.38 43.72
C ASN A 258 12.50 -6.04 43.55
N ILE A 259 11.65 -6.01 44.59
CA ILE A 259 10.26 -6.47 44.49
C ILE A 259 9.51 -5.63 43.45
N GLU A 260 9.65 -4.30 43.51
CA GLU A 260 9.01 -3.42 42.55
C GLU A 260 9.46 -3.73 41.12
N ILE A 261 10.76 -3.91 40.88
CA ILE A 261 11.32 -4.24 39.56
C ILE A 261 10.78 -5.59 39.05
N LEU A 262 10.75 -6.63 39.89
CA LEU A 262 10.29 -7.96 39.49
C LEU A 262 8.78 -8.05 39.26
N PHE A 263 8.00 -7.22 39.96
CA PHE A 263 6.54 -7.28 39.95
C PHE A 263 5.86 -6.06 39.32
N ARG A 264 6.61 -5.14 38.72
CA ARG A 264 6.09 -3.89 38.10
C ARG A 264 4.96 -4.16 37.12
N ASP A 265 5.13 -5.18 36.28
CA ASP A 265 4.20 -5.54 35.21
C ASP A 265 3.25 -6.68 35.59
N ALA A 266 3.30 -7.13 36.86
CA ALA A 266 2.38 -8.17 37.32
C ALA A 266 0.95 -7.61 37.34
N VAL A 267 0.06 -8.21 36.56
CA VAL A 267 -1.37 -7.87 36.60
C VAL A 267 -1.90 -8.18 38.00
N VAL A 268 -2.10 -7.13 38.79
CA VAL A 268 -2.74 -7.24 40.09
C VAL A 268 -4.21 -7.57 39.83
N SER A 269 -4.56 -8.83 40.03
CA SER A 269 -5.96 -9.23 40.05
C SER A 269 -6.68 -8.42 41.13
N GLU A 270 -7.71 -7.65 40.77
CA GLU A 270 -8.51 -6.83 41.68
C GLU A 270 -9.24 -7.65 42.76
N THR A 271 -9.22 -8.98 42.65
CA THR A 271 -9.97 -9.87 43.52
C THR A 271 -9.14 -10.31 44.72
N GLY A 272 -9.09 -9.45 45.74
CA GLY A 272 -8.86 -9.85 47.13
C GLY A 272 -7.49 -9.53 47.73
N PRO A 273 -7.35 -9.71 49.06
CA PRO A 273 -6.09 -9.49 49.77
C PRO A 273 -5.01 -10.46 49.27
N VAL A 274 -3.81 -9.94 49.02
CA VAL A 274 -2.65 -10.73 48.64
C VAL A 274 -1.75 -10.91 49.85
N LEU A 275 -1.43 -12.17 50.19
CA LEU A 275 -0.43 -12.50 51.20
C LEU A 275 0.92 -12.67 50.53
N HIS A 276 1.94 -11.97 51.02
CA HIS A 276 3.32 -12.14 50.59
C HIS A 276 4.14 -12.81 51.71
N THR A 277 4.92 -13.83 51.37
CA THR A 277 5.91 -14.43 52.27
C THR A 277 7.29 -14.17 51.69
N ILE A 278 8.16 -13.58 52.49
CA ILE A 278 9.57 -13.39 52.17
C ILE A 278 10.33 -14.49 52.88
N SER A 279 11.09 -15.27 52.12
CA SER A 279 11.99 -16.29 52.65
C SER A 279 13.39 -15.99 52.15
N GLN A 280 14.34 -15.97 53.06
CA GLN A 280 15.75 -15.71 52.78
C GLN A 280 16.54 -16.97 53.14
N ASP A 281 17.45 -17.35 52.27
CA ASP A 281 18.40 -18.44 52.47
C ASP A 281 19.75 -18.03 51.88
N GLU A 282 20.82 -18.68 52.33
CA GLU A 282 22.17 -18.45 51.84
C GLU A 282 22.48 -19.42 50.70
N ILE A 283 23.08 -18.91 49.62
CA ILE A 283 23.55 -19.73 48.50
C ILE A 283 25.05 -19.52 48.42
N SER A 284 25.82 -20.61 48.55
CA SER A 284 27.26 -20.56 48.30
C SER A 284 27.51 -20.19 46.84
N GLY A 285 28.27 -19.12 46.62
CA GLY A 285 28.60 -18.62 45.29
C GLY A 285 30.10 -18.57 45.05
N ASP A 286 30.50 -18.51 43.77
CA ASP A 286 31.88 -18.19 43.41
C ASP A 286 32.13 -16.72 43.79
N GLY A 287 32.87 -16.49 44.87
CA GLY A 287 33.17 -15.16 45.42
C GLY A 287 34.04 -14.32 44.48
N ARG A 288 33.42 -13.70 43.46
CA ARG A 288 34.09 -12.80 42.52
C ARG A 288 33.81 -11.36 42.90
N LEU A 289 34.89 -10.58 43.00
CA LEU A 289 34.80 -9.14 43.18
C LEU A 289 34.17 -8.53 41.93
N CYS A 290 33.14 -7.72 42.11
CA CYS A 290 32.50 -6.97 41.05
C CYS A 290 32.35 -5.51 41.45
N TYR A 291 32.45 -4.62 40.48
CA TYR A 291 32.20 -3.20 40.67
C TYR A 291 30.78 -2.88 40.24
N LEU A 292 30.02 -2.26 41.15
CA LEU A 292 28.67 -1.78 40.93
C LEU A 292 28.73 -0.31 40.55
N GLU A 293 28.69 -0.03 39.24
CA GLU A 293 28.77 1.33 38.70
C GLU A 293 27.64 2.23 39.23
N GLU A 294 26.44 1.68 39.42
CA GLU A 294 25.25 2.42 39.87
C GLU A 294 25.40 3.01 41.27
N THR A 295 26.09 2.32 42.16
CA THR A 295 26.32 2.76 43.55
C THR A 295 27.76 3.16 43.82
N ASP A 296 28.67 3.02 42.85
CA ASP A 296 30.11 3.18 43.04
C ASP A 296 30.66 2.29 44.17
N GLU A 297 30.25 1.01 44.21
CA GLU A 297 30.59 0.06 45.28
C GLU A 297 31.29 -1.20 44.78
N ILE A 298 32.13 -1.80 45.63
CA ILE A 298 32.69 -3.14 45.40
C ILE A 298 31.80 -4.18 46.06
N ALA A 299 31.31 -5.15 45.29
CA ALA A 299 30.51 -6.28 45.75
C ALA A 299 31.24 -7.62 45.56
N GLY A 300 30.66 -8.70 46.08
CA GLY A 300 31.24 -10.06 46.02
C GLY A 300 32.20 -10.41 47.17
N LEU A 301 32.15 -9.63 48.25
CA LEU A 301 32.81 -9.93 49.52
C LEU A 301 31.80 -10.59 50.48
N CYS A 302 32.28 -11.43 51.40
CA CYS A 302 31.41 -12.02 52.42
C CYS A 302 30.90 -10.95 53.41
N GLU A 303 29.77 -11.22 54.07
CA GLU A 303 29.12 -10.29 55.01
C GLU A 303 30.07 -9.79 56.12
N HIS A 304 30.99 -10.65 56.58
CA HIS A 304 31.98 -10.31 57.60
C HIS A 304 32.92 -9.16 57.20
N ALA A 305 33.06 -8.88 55.90
CA ALA A 305 33.88 -7.78 55.39
C ALA A 305 33.41 -6.41 55.91
N THR A 306 32.12 -6.24 56.19
CA THR A 306 31.54 -4.99 56.72
C THR A 306 32.17 -4.58 58.04
N SER A 307 32.58 -5.56 58.85
CA SER A 307 33.24 -5.30 60.14
C SER A 307 34.72 -4.96 60.02
N LYS A 308 35.34 -5.20 58.85
CA LYS A 308 36.79 -5.11 58.64
C LYS A 308 37.21 -3.99 57.71
N LEU A 309 36.36 -3.63 56.76
CA LEU A 309 36.60 -2.57 55.79
C LEU A 309 35.88 -1.30 56.23
N LYS A 310 36.52 -0.14 56.03
CA LYS A 310 35.93 1.15 56.42
C LYS A 310 34.84 1.61 55.44
N THR A 311 35.01 1.27 54.17
CA THR A 311 34.11 1.66 53.09
C THR A 311 34.19 0.63 51.98
N PHE A 312 33.05 0.43 51.31
CA PHE A 312 32.96 -0.32 50.05
C PHE A 312 32.86 0.60 48.84
N LYS A 313 32.80 1.92 49.06
CA LYS A 313 32.79 2.91 47.98
C LYS A 313 34.16 2.93 47.31
N MET A 314 34.17 2.80 45.99
CA MET A 314 35.38 2.86 45.20
C MET A 314 36.00 4.26 45.26
N GLY A 315 35.18 5.30 45.11
CA GLY A 315 35.63 6.69 45.22
C GLY A 315 36.56 7.11 44.10
N SER A 316 37.33 8.19 44.32
CA SER A 316 38.24 8.77 43.31
C SER A 316 39.65 8.18 43.33
N ASP A 317 39.97 7.30 44.28
CA ASP A 317 41.30 6.72 44.46
C ASP A 317 41.23 5.19 44.60
N LEU A 318 42.39 4.53 44.52
CA LEU A 318 42.47 3.06 44.60
C LEU A 318 42.60 2.55 46.05
N THR A 319 42.44 3.42 47.05
CA THR A 319 42.71 3.05 48.45
C THR A 319 41.76 1.98 48.95
N CYS A 320 40.49 2.03 48.53
CA CYS A 320 39.50 0.99 48.84
C CYS A 320 39.94 -0.38 48.31
N ILE A 321 40.46 -0.47 47.08
CA ILE A 321 40.97 -1.72 46.51
C ILE A 321 42.18 -2.22 47.29
N GLU A 322 43.11 -1.33 47.66
CA GLU A 322 44.28 -1.70 48.45
C GLU A 322 43.89 -2.25 49.84
N GLU A 323 42.91 -1.64 50.50
CA GLU A 323 42.35 -2.14 51.76
C GLU A 323 41.71 -3.53 51.58
N VAL A 324 40.91 -3.73 50.53
CA VAL A 324 40.28 -5.02 50.20
C VAL A 324 41.33 -6.10 49.93
N VAL A 325 42.32 -5.81 49.08
CA VAL A 325 43.40 -6.76 48.74
C VAL A 325 44.22 -7.12 49.97
N THR A 326 44.50 -6.14 50.84
CA THR A 326 45.22 -6.37 52.09
C THR A 326 44.42 -7.26 53.04
N ALA A 327 43.12 -7.02 53.19
CA ALA A 327 42.23 -7.83 54.01
C ALA A 327 42.10 -9.28 53.51
N ILE A 328 42.01 -9.46 52.19
CA ILE A 328 41.98 -10.80 51.56
C ILE A 328 43.31 -11.53 51.82
N ARG A 329 44.45 -10.87 51.61
CA ARG A 329 45.79 -11.47 51.86
C ARG A 329 46.02 -11.81 53.32
N ALA A 330 45.48 -11.02 54.24
CA ALA A 330 45.53 -11.28 55.67
C ALA A 330 44.60 -12.42 56.11
N GLY A 331 43.75 -12.94 55.22
CA GLY A 331 42.74 -13.95 55.55
C GLY A 331 41.65 -13.44 56.48
N THR A 332 41.56 -12.12 56.69
CA THR A 332 40.52 -11.49 57.54
C THR A 332 39.19 -11.35 56.80
N VAL A 333 39.24 -11.33 55.47
CA VAL A 333 38.09 -11.39 54.57
C VAL A 333 38.30 -12.57 53.62
N GLN A 334 37.40 -13.55 53.67
CA GLN A 334 37.46 -14.71 52.79
C GLN A 334 36.74 -14.40 51.47
N ARG A 335 37.37 -14.81 50.36
CA ARG A 335 36.62 -15.14 49.13
C ARG A 335 36.03 -16.53 49.34
N GLU A 336 34.73 -16.68 49.12
CA GLU A 336 34.15 -18.02 49.01
C GLU A 336 34.75 -18.70 47.76
N GLY A 337 35.61 -19.70 47.97
CA GLY A 337 35.94 -20.70 46.96
C GLY A 337 37.24 -20.58 46.15
N PHE A 338 38.26 -19.76 46.50
CA PHE A 338 39.48 -19.67 45.66
C PHE A 338 40.82 -19.47 46.41
N GLU A 339 41.89 -20.06 45.86
CA GLU A 339 43.29 -19.82 46.27
C GLU A 339 43.78 -18.44 45.78
N ILE A 340 44.64 -17.78 46.57
CA ILE A 340 44.93 -16.31 46.57
C ILE A 340 45.68 -15.79 45.32
N HIS A 341 45.86 -16.59 44.26
CA HIS A 341 46.92 -16.30 43.29
C HIS A 341 46.71 -15.14 42.29
N ASP A 342 45.50 -14.61 42.02
CA ASP A 342 45.30 -13.60 40.94
C ASP A 342 44.25 -12.49 41.19
N VAL A 343 44.24 -11.86 42.37
CA VAL A 343 43.22 -10.83 42.73
C VAL A 343 43.25 -9.56 41.87
N VAL A 344 44.43 -9.12 41.43
CA VAL A 344 44.58 -7.84 40.69
C VAL A 344 44.13 -7.99 39.22
N GLN A 345 44.31 -9.16 38.64
CA GLN A 345 44.01 -9.39 37.23
C GLN A 345 42.49 -9.48 36.98
N ASP A 346 41.72 -10.02 37.93
CA ASP A 346 40.26 -10.08 37.87
C ASP A 346 39.59 -8.70 37.87
N LEU A 347 40.06 -7.78 38.72
CA LEU A 347 39.51 -6.42 38.83
C LEU A 347 39.76 -5.60 37.57
N VAL A 348 40.93 -5.76 36.94
CA VAL A 348 41.30 -5.03 35.72
C VAL A 348 40.58 -5.57 34.48
N LEU A 349 40.31 -6.89 34.42
CA LEU A 349 39.64 -7.52 33.27
C LEU A 349 38.10 -7.55 33.39
N GLY A 350 37.56 -7.50 34.61
CA GLY A 350 36.14 -7.60 34.92
C GLY A 350 35.29 -6.36 34.58
N MET A 351 35.90 -5.20 34.31
CA MET A 351 35.19 -3.95 33.95
C MET A 351 34.46 -4.00 32.59
N SER A 352 34.39 -5.15 31.90
CA SER A 352 33.76 -5.27 30.57
C SER A 352 32.63 -6.32 30.46
N SER A 353 32.24 -7.00 31.53
CA SER A 353 31.25 -8.09 31.44
C SER A 353 30.11 -7.96 32.45
N SER A 354 28.88 -7.82 31.94
CA SER A 354 27.63 -7.88 32.71
C SER A 354 27.42 -9.29 33.28
N PHE A 355 27.29 -9.42 34.60
CA PHE A 355 26.98 -10.66 35.32
C PHE A 355 25.52 -10.68 35.78
N VAL A 356 24.95 -11.88 35.93
CA VAL A 356 23.64 -12.15 36.52
C VAL A 356 23.90 -12.83 37.86
N LEU A 357 23.33 -12.33 38.96
CA LEU A 357 23.48 -12.88 40.31
C LEU A 357 22.13 -13.33 40.91
N ASN A 358 22.24 -14.14 41.96
CA ASN A 358 21.26 -15.05 42.59
C ASN A 358 19.80 -14.59 42.77
N PHE A 359 18.92 -15.59 42.73
CA PHE A 359 17.46 -15.48 42.83
C PHE A 359 16.95 -15.35 44.27
N MET A 360 16.06 -14.38 44.47
CA MET A 360 15.07 -14.41 45.56
C MET A 360 13.82 -15.13 45.01
N ILE A 361 13.44 -16.28 45.59
CA ILE A 361 12.23 -17.00 45.16
C ILE A 361 11.02 -16.40 45.88
N PHE A 362 10.32 -15.50 45.19
CA PHE A 362 9.02 -15.03 45.64
C PHE A 362 7.94 -16.03 45.21
N ARG A 363 7.33 -16.70 46.18
CA ARG A 363 6.19 -17.58 45.92
C ARG A 363 4.90 -16.87 46.29
N ARG A 364 4.11 -16.50 45.28
CA ARG A 364 2.72 -16.09 45.51
C ARG A 364 1.91 -17.34 45.84
N ILE A 365 1.36 -17.39 47.05
CA ILE A 365 0.35 -18.38 47.43
C ILE A 365 -1.00 -17.71 47.17
N SER A 366 -1.65 -18.11 46.07
CA SER A 366 -2.99 -17.66 45.70
C SER A 366 -4.07 -18.47 46.41
#